data_AF-A0A1E9IQQ1-F1
#
_entry.id   AF-A0A1E9IQQ1-F1
#
_cell.length_a   1.000
_cell.length_b   1.000
_cell.length_c   1.000
_cell.angle_alpha   90.00
_cell.angle_beta   90.00
_cell.angle_gamma   90.00
#
_symmetry.space_group_name_H-M   'P 1'
#
loop_
_entity.id
_entity.type
_entity.pdbx_description
1 polymer ?
#
loop_
_entity_poly.entity_id
_entity_poly.type
_entity_poly.pdbx_seq_one_letter_code
_entity_poly.pdbx_strand_id
1 'polypeptide(L)'
;MRLTSLLIILILFCGCVGNSKTIDDKLIGTWNGYLIDPMSGEKIEKLVIKFTDEGEIIYITGEGEMQYIINSTYRVKNGIIYSKSFDEKKEEKATYEIKDNKLIMTNEGISNEFLKND
;
A
#
# COMPACT_ATOMS: atom_id res chain seq x y z
N MET A 1 -26.07 45.29 38.98
CA MET A 1 -25.97 43.82 38.88
C MET A 1 -24.96 43.49 37.79
N ARG A 2 -23.86 42.82 38.14
CA ARG A 2 -22.80 42.43 37.19
C ARG A 2 -23.24 41.14 36.49
N LEU A 3 -23.53 41.19 35.19
CA LEU A 3 -23.66 39.98 34.38
C LEU A 3 -22.26 39.51 33.99
N THR A 4 -21.76 38.51 34.71
CA THR A 4 -20.64 37.68 34.27
C THR A 4 -21.15 36.77 33.15
N SER A 5 -20.91 37.14 31.89
CA SER A 5 -21.08 36.21 30.77
C SER A 5 -20.02 35.12 30.86
N LEU A 6 -20.47 33.91 31.18
CA LEU A 6 -19.67 32.69 31.10
C LEU A 6 -19.35 32.43 29.62
N LEU A 7 -18.08 32.59 29.24
CA LEU A 7 -17.57 32.18 27.94
C LEU A 7 -17.44 30.65 27.95
N ILE A 8 -18.45 29.94 27.44
CA ILE A 8 -18.36 28.49 27.23
C ILE A 8 -17.54 28.28 25.96
N ILE A 9 -16.24 28.07 26.12
CA ILE A 9 -15.37 27.59 25.04
C ILE A 9 -15.75 26.13 24.81
N LEU A 10 -16.61 25.91 23.81
CA LEU A 10 -16.91 24.58 23.28
C LEU A 10 -15.67 24.12 22.50
N ILE A 11 -14.72 23.47 23.19
CA ILE A 11 -13.65 22.72 22.53
C ILE A 11 -14.33 21.52 21.87
N LEU A 12 -14.77 21.72 20.62
CA LEU A 12 -14.98 20.61 19.69
C LEU A 12 -13.61 19.93 19.55
N PHE A 13 -13.37 18.93 20.40
CA PHE A 13 -12.52 17.83 20.00
C PHE A 13 -13.19 17.24 18.77
N CYS A 14 -12.80 17.75 17.60
CA CYS A 14 -12.85 16.99 16.37
C CYS A 14 -11.95 15.80 16.64
N GLY A 15 -12.55 14.77 17.25
CA GLY A 15 -12.01 13.44 17.21
C GLY A 15 -12.04 13.07 15.73
N CYS A 16 -10.99 13.48 15.02
CA CYS A 16 -10.48 12.69 13.93
C CYS A 16 -10.29 11.31 14.56
N VAL A 17 -11.31 10.45 14.44
CA VAL A 17 -11.15 9.02 14.53
C VAL A 17 -10.25 8.71 13.34
N GLY A 18 -8.96 8.99 13.53
CA GLY A 18 -7.91 8.67 12.61
C GLY A 18 -7.97 7.17 12.56
N ASN A 19 -8.63 6.64 11.55
CA ASN A 19 -8.31 5.33 11.04
C ASN A 19 -6.89 5.49 10.52
N SER A 20 -5.91 5.48 11.43
CA SER A 20 -4.52 5.76 11.12
C SER A 20 -4.11 4.60 10.24
N LYS A 21 -4.21 4.79 8.93
CA LYS A 21 -3.64 3.88 7.94
C LYS A 21 -2.21 3.74 8.37
N THR A 22 -1.89 2.60 8.95
CA THR A 22 -0.57 2.35 9.48
C THR A 22 0.25 2.01 8.25
N ILE A 23 0.87 3.02 7.66
CA ILE A 23 1.69 2.89 6.47
C ILE A 23 3.15 2.82 6.93
N ASP A 24 3.98 2.09 6.20
CA ASP A 24 5.43 2.10 6.39
C ASP A 24 6.05 2.99 5.31
N ASP A 25 6.62 4.12 5.71
CA ASP A 25 7.20 5.11 4.81
C ASP A 25 8.28 4.52 3.89
N LYS A 26 8.92 3.42 4.29
CA LYS A 26 9.93 2.75 3.47
C LYS A 26 9.34 2.13 2.20
N LEU A 27 8.08 1.73 2.23
CA LEU A 27 7.38 1.17 1.06
C LEU A 27 7.03 2.25 0.03
N ILE A 28 6.85 3.49 0.47
CA ILE A 28 6.39 4.59 -0.39
C ILE A 28 7.36 4.77 -1.57
N GLY A 29 6.80 4.86 -2.77
CA GLY A 29 7.53 4.99 -4.02
C GLY A 29 7.11 3.96 -5.06
N THR A 30 7.88 3.94 -6.15
CA THR A 30 7.67 3.05 -7.28
C THR A 30 8.69 1.92 -7.26
N TRP A 31 8.24 0.71 -7.52
CA TRP A 31 9.05 -0.51 -7.50
C TRP A 31 8.84 -1.29 -8.80
N ASN A 32 9.93 -1.61 -9.48
CA ASN A 32 9.93 -2.36 -10.72
C ASN A 32 10.34 -3.81 -10.47
N GLY A 33 9.57 -4.75 -10.98
CA GLY A 33 9.88 -6.17 -10.91
C GLY A 33 9.21 -6.93 -12.05
N TYR A 34 8.95 -8.21 -11.78
CA TYR A 34 8.31 -9.10 -12.74
C TYR A 34 7.24 -9.94 -12.02
N LEU A 35 6.17 -10.26 -12.73
CA LEU A 35 5.32 -11.39 -12.38
C LEU A 35 6.15 -12.67 -12.58
N ILE A 36 6.17 -13.51 -11.55
CA ILE A 36 6.87 -14.79 -11.57
C ILE A 36 5.84 -15.91 -11.65
N ASP A 37 6.06 -16.87 -12.55
CA ASP A 37 5.30 -18.11 -12.56
C ASP A 37 5.65 -18.90 -11.29
N PRO A 38 4.69 -19.16 -10.40
CA PRO A 38 4.97 -19.87 -9.16
C PRO A 38 5.42 -21.33 -9.37
N MET A 39 5.13 -21.94 -10.53
CA MET A 39 5.51 -23.33 -10.81
C MET A 39 6.94 -23.44 -11.34
N SER A 40 7.32 -22.58 -12.29
CA SER A 40 8.63 -22.62 -12.95
C SER A 40 9.65 -21.64 -12.37
N GLY A 41 9.20 -20.60 -11.66
CA GLY A 41 10.04 -19.48 -11.22
C GLY A 41 10.43 -18.52 -12.35
N GLU A 42 9.90 -18.70 -13.56
CA GLU A 42 10.21 -17.86 -14.71
C GLU A 42 9.54 -16.49 -14.62
N LYS A 43 10.23 -15.47 -15.15
CA LYS A 43 9.67 -14.13 -15.31
C LYS A 43 8.70 -14.13 -16.47
N ILE A 44 7.44 -13.81 -16.20
CA ILE A 44 6.36 -13.76 -17.19
C ILE A 44 6.30 -12.38 -17.83
N GLU A 45 6.12 -11.34 -17.01
CA GLU A 45 5.82 -9.99 -17.49
C GLU A 45 6.35 -8.95 -16.51
N LYS A 46 6.66 -7.74 -16.99
CA LYS A 46 7.07 -6.63 -16.13
C LYS A 46 5.91 -6.18 -15.25
N LEU A 47 6.17 -6.03 -13.97
CA LEU A 47 5.23 -5.51 -12.99
C LEU A 47 5.81 -4.27 -12.32
N VAL A 48 5.05 -3.19 -12.31
CA VAL A 48 5.35 -1.98 -11.54
C VAL A 48 4.37 -1.88 -10.39
N ILE A 49 4.87 -1.64 -9.18
CA ILE A 49 4.08 -1.43 -7.97
C ILE A 49 4.37 -0.04 -7.45
N LYS A 50 3.33 0.77 -7.24
CA LYS A 50 3.44 2.07 -6.60
C LYS A 50 2.69 2.07 -5.28
N PHE A 51 3.38 2.40 -4.19
CA PHE A 51 2.79 2.65 -2.88
C PHE A 51 2.73 4.16 -2.62
N THR A 52 1.55 4.68 -2.28
CA THR A 52 1.36 6.09 -1.94
C THR A 52 1.31 6.31 -0.42
N ASP A 53 1.58 7.54 0.01
CA ASP A 53 1.42 7.98 1.41
C ASP A 53 -0.05 8.09 1.83
N GLU A 54 -0.98 8.17 0.88
CA GLU A 54 -2.42 8.11 1.17
C GLU A 54 -2.94 6.70 1.42
N GLY A 55 -2.10 5.67 1.28
CA GLY A 55 -2.47 4.27 1.49
C GLY A 55 -3.14 3.63 0.28
N GLU A 56 -2.74 4.04 -0.93
CA GLU A 56 -3.09 3.38 -2.18
C GLU A 56 -1.90 2.56 -2.70
N ILE A 57 -2.22 1.38 -3.25
CA ILE A 57 -1.27 0.53 -3.96
C ILE A 57 -1.76 0.34 -5.39
N ILE A 58 -0.89 0.63 -6.35
CA ILE A 58 -1.21 0.61 -7.77
C ILE A 58 -0.29 -0.41 -8.43
N TYR A 59 -0.90 -1.41 -9.07
CA TYR A 59 -0.20 -2.40 -9.88
C TYR A 59 -0.35 -2.05 -11.35
N ILE A 60 0.76 -2.09 -12.09
CA ILE A 60 0.78 -1.81 -13.53
C ILE A 60 1.55 -2.94 -14.22
N THR A 61 0.90 -3.62 -15.15
CA THR A 61 1.50 -4.68 -15.98
C THR A 61 1.08 -4.50 -17.44
N GLY A 62 1.77 -5.14 -18.37
CA GLY A 62 1.54 -4.97 -19.81
C GLY A 62 2.15 -3.70 -20.40
N GLU A 63 2.10 -3.59 -21.73
CA GLU A 63 2.70 -2.51 -22.50
C GLU A 63 1.72 -1.94 -23.53
N GLY A 64 1.86 -0.63 -23.82
CA GLY A 64 1.05 0.07 -24.82
C GLY A 64 -0.45 0.03 -24.50
N GLU A 65 -1.25 -0.33 -25.51
CA GLU A 65 -2.72 -0.42 -25.39
C GLU A 65 -3.19 -1.62 -24.54
N MET A 66 -2.30 -2.57 -24.22
CA MET A 66 -2.59 -3.73 -23.37
C MET A 66 -2.09 -3.54 -21.94
N GLN A 67 -1.87 -2.31 -21.50
CA GLN A 67 -1.52 -2.03 -20.11
C GLN A 67 -2.73 -2.21 -19.19
N TYR A 68 -2.54 -2.98 -18.12
CA TYR A 68 -3.52 -3.18 -17.07
C TYR A 68 -3.09 -2.44 -15.81
N ILE A 69 -4.00 -1.64 -15.26
CA ILE A 69 -3.79 -0.87 -14.02
C ILE A 69 -4.81 -1.33 -12.99
N ILE A 70 -4.33 -1.84 -11.86
CA ILE A 70 -5.15 -2.27 -10.73
C ILE A 70 -4.90 -1.31 -9.57
N ASN A 71 -5.92 -0.54 -9.21
CA ASN A 71 -5.89 0.32 -8.04
C ASN A 71 -6.44 -0.44 -6.83
N SER A 72 -5.76 -0.31 -5.70
CA SER A 72 -6.12 -0.97 -4.45
C SER A 72 -5.79 -0.05 -3.28
N THR A 73 -6.39 -0.33 -2.13
CA THR A 73 -5.97 0.28 -0.87
C THR A 73 -5.00 -0.65 -0.14
N TYR A 74 -4.10 -0.09 0.66
CA TYR A 74 -3.24 -0.88 1.53
C TYR A 74 -3.07 -0.29 2.93
N ARG A 75 -2.71 -1.17 3.86
CA ARG A 75 -2.23 -0.84 5.21
C ARG A 75 -1.20 -1.87 5.63
N VAL A 76 -0.30 -1.48 6.52
CA VAL A 76 0.74 -2.32 7.09
C VAL A 76 0.46 -2.58 8.56
N LYS A 77 0.58 -3.84 9.00
CA LYS A 77 0.55 -4.17 10.43
C LYS A 77 1.48 -5.35 10.70
N ASN A 78 2.43 -5.16 11.60
CA ASN A 78 3.40 -6.19 12.02
C ASN A 78 4.17 -6.82 10.84
N GLY A 79 4.69 -6.01 9.91
CA GLY A 79 5.45 -6.50 8.75
C GLY A 79 4.62 -7.19 7.65
N ILE A 80 3.29 -7.06 7.72
CA ILE A 80 2.35 -7.60 6.74
C ILE A 80 1.65 -6.44 6.05
N ILE A 81 1.70 -6.42 4.72
CA ILE A 81 0.87 -5.59 3.85
C ILE A 81 -0.49 -6.28 3.74
N TYR A 82 -1.54 -5.54 4.01
CA TYR A 82 -2.93 -5.92 3.76
C TYR A 82 -3.42 -5.06 2.61
N SER A 83 -3.75 -5.66 1.47
CA SER A 83 -4.24 -4.96 0.29
C SER A 83 -5.66 -5.37 -0.05
N LYS A 84 -6.44 -4.43 -0.58
CA LYS A 84 -7.81 -4.69 -1.01
C LYS A 84 -8.11 -3.93 -2.29
N SER A 85 -8.39 -4.67 -3.36
CA SER A 85 -8.90 -4.11 -4.61
C SER A 85 -10.28 -3.50 -4.40
N PHE A 86 -10.59 -2.41 -5.12
CA PHE A 86 -11.89 -1.74 -5.01
C PHE A 86 -13.04 -2.65 -5.44
N ASP A 87 -12.80 -3.56 -6.38
CA ASP A 87 -13.80 -4.46 -6.94
C ASP A 87 -13.96 -5.75 -6.12
N GLU A 88 -13.03 -6.03 -5.21
CA GLU A 88 -13.01 -7.28 -4.46
C GLU A 88 -13.40 -7.11 -2.99
N LYS A 89 -14.15 -8.10 -2.48
CA LYS A 89 -14.51 -8.13 -1.06
C LYS A 89 -13.38 -8.67 -0.18
N LYS A 90 -12.44 -9.43 -0.77
CA LYS A 90 -11.36 -10.11 -0.05
C LYS A 90 -10.18 -9.17 0.17
N GLU A 91 -9.60 -9.25 1.36
CA GLU A 91 -8.32 -8.61 1.67
C GLU A 91 -7.20 -9.63 1.45
N GLU A 92 -6.19 -9.23 0.70
CA GLU A 92 -4.98 -10.01 0.44
C GLU A 92 -3.89 -9.66 1.45
N LYS A 93 -2.95 -10.58 1.64
CA LYS A 93 -1.86 -10.43 2.60
C LYS A 93 -0.54 -10.78 1.97
N ALA A 94 0.46 -9.95 2.18
CA ALA A 94 1.85 -10.24 1.83
C ALA A 94 2.77 -9.83 2.97
N THR A 95 3.72 -10.68 3.33
CA THR A 95 4.87 -10.23 4.15
C THR A 95 5.85 -9.50 3.25
N TYR A 96 6.60 -8.56 3.81
CA TYR A 96 7.62 -7.85 3.03
C TYR A 96 8.91 -7.65 3.82
N GLU A 97 10.00 -7.50 3.08
CA GLU A 97 11.30 -7.06 3.57
C GLU A 97 11.85 -5.99 2.62
N ILE A 98 12.45 -4.95 3.18
CA ILE A 98 13.17 -3.93 2.40
C ILE A 98 14.63 -3.96 2.82
N LYS A 99 15.51 -4.13 1.84
CA LYS A 99 16.97 -4.08 1.98
C LYS A 99 17.52 -3.16 0.89
N ASP A 100 18.09 -2.03 1.29
CA ASP A 100 18.56 -0.99 0.37
C ASP A 100 17.44 -0.59 -0.63
N ASN A 101 17.70 -0.70 -1.94
CA ASN A 101 16.75 -0.39 -3.01
C ASN A 101 15.93 -1.61 -3.46
N LYS A 102 15.83 -2.65 -2.62
CA LYS A 102 15.15 -3.91 -2.92
C LYS A 102 13.98 -4.13 -1.99
N LEU A 103 12.80 -4.35 -2.56
CA LEU A 103 11.59 -4.82 -1.90
C LEU A 103 11.40 -6.30 -2.24
N ILE A 104 11.29 -7.14 -1.22
CA ILE A 104 10.93 -8.55 -1.36
C ILE A 104 9.55 -8.71 -0.76
N MET A 105 8.55 -9.07 -1.57
CA MET A 105 7.20 -9.38 -1.11
C MET A 105 6.96 -10.87 -1.22
N THR A 106 6.39 -11.48 -0.17
CA THR A 106 6.01 -12.89 -0.17
C THR A 106 4.51 -13.01 0.03
N ASN A 107 3.84 -13.65 -0.93
CA ASN A 107 2.42 -13.97 -0.88
C ASN A 107 2.26 -15.49 -1.08
N GLU A 108 1.51 -16.14 -0.20
CA GLU A 108 1.26 -17.60 -0.24
C GLU A 108 2.53 -18.47 -0.44
N GLY A 109 3.67 -18.03 0.11
CA GLY A 109 4.96 -18.74 0.03
C GLY A 109 5.79 -18.43 -1.21
N ILE A 110 5.30 -17.60 -2.14
CA ILE A 110 6.02 -17.16 -3.34
C ILE A 110 6.60 -15.78 -3.08
N SER A 111 7.92 -15.66 -3.17
CA SER A 111 8.64 -14.40 -2.99
C SER A 111 8.98 -13.76 -4.32
N ASN A 112 8.63 -12.49 -4.47
CA ASN A 112 8.96 -11.65 -5.62
C ASN A 112 9.87 -10.50 -5.20
N GLU A 113 10.87 -10.22 -6.04
CA GLU A 113 11.82 -9.14 -5.84
C GLU A 113 11.48 -7.96 -6.76
N PHE A 114 11.51 -6.76 -6.18
CA PHE A 114 11.31 -5.50 -6.87
C PHE A 114 12.43 -4.53 -6.53
N LEU A 115 12.86 -3.75 -7.52
CA LEU A 115 13.87 -2.72 -7.37
C LEU A 115 13.21 -1.35 -7.35
N LYS A 116 13.66 -0.47 -6.44
CA LYS A 116 13.16 0.90 -6.36
C LYS A 116 13.45 1.63 -7.69
N ASN A 117 12.43 2.30 -8.20
CA ASN A 117 12.49 3.13 -9.38
C ASN A 117 12.53 4.58 -8.91
N ASP A 118 13.71 5.19 -8.97
CA ASP A 118 13.96 6.59 -8.59
C ASP A 118 13.24 7.57 -9.52
#